data_AF-A0A2V9N263-F1
#
_entry.id   AF-A0A2V9N263-F1
#
_cell.length_a   1.000
_cell.length_b   1.000
_cell.length_c   1.000
_cell.angle_alpha   90.00
_cell.angle_beta   90.00
_cell.angle_gamma   90.00
#
_symmetry.space_group_name_H-M   'P 1'
#
loop_
_entity.id
_entity.type
_entity.pdbx_description
1 polymer ?
#
loop_
_entity_poly.entity_id
_entity_poly.type
_entity_poly.pdbx_seq_one_letter_code
_entity_poly.pdbx_strand_id
1 'polypeptide(L)'
;RRDLQDPQRRSELIRRAGDAWSNVIRFDQLQGCLTDSPAKELEKLSSLYLETPAPTDKRELTGRLRILSHMKDELEKAGVLPLMLRDISMAEYTRPGDPQKLDFGYSTGGGLKFLQAVSLTQRVEAGMILAARFPQIAASMREKKGVKAWLTAVVDDGLPRRDDVNFALDMMQECGIVVARTAEMPRVAEAIRSELRAQP
;
A
#
# COMPACT_ATOMS: atom_id res chain seq x y z
N ARG A 1 -48.30 -27.04 0.05
CA ARG A 1 -47.36 -27.63 -0.95
C ARG A 1 -47.87 -27.54 -2.41
N ARG A 2 -49.18 -27.42 -2.68
CA ARG A 2 -49.74 -27.27 -4.05
C ARG A 2 -49.50 -25.89 -4.67
N ASP A 3 -49.38 -24.83 -3.88
CA ASP A 3 -49.34 -23.45 -4.41
C ASP A 3 -48.02 -23.06 -5.10
N LEU A 4 -46.94 -23.83 -4.90
CA LEU A 4 -45.65 -23.62 -5.57
C LEU A 4 -45.55 -24.33 -6.94
N GLN A 5 -46.48 -25.24 -7.22
CA GLN A 5 -46.53 -26.00 -8.48
C GLN A 5 -47.29 -25.24 -9.58
N ASP A 6 -48.18 -24.32 -9.20
CA ASP A 6 -48.89 -23.44 -10.12
C ASP A 6 -48.04 -22.18 -10.43
N PRO A 7 -47.60 -21.97 -11.69
CA PRO A 7 -46.75 -20.85 -12.08
C PRO A 7 -47.36 -19.46 -11.77
N GLN A 8 -48.68 -19.32 -11.83
CA GLN A 8 -49.38 -18.06 -11.60
C GLN A 8 -49.42 -17.72 -10.11
N ARG A 9 -49.76 -18.70 -9.27
CA ARG A 9 -49.78 -18.54 -7.81
C ARG A 9 -48.39 -18.34 -7.23
N ARG A 10 -47.38 -19.01 -7.78
CA ARG A 10 -45.98 -18.82 -7.38
C ARG A 10 -45.50 -17.40 -7.66
N SER A 11 -45.81 -16.85 -8.83
CA SER A 11 -45.44 -15.48 -9.19
C SER A 11 -46.10 -14.46 -8.27
N GLU A 12 -47.38 -14.64 -7.94
CA GLU A 12 -48.10 -13.76 -7.02
C GLU A 12 -47.55 -13.83 -5.57
N LEU A 13 -47.14 -15.01 -5.11
CA LEU A 13 -46.48 -15.18 -3.80
C LEU A 13 -45.14 -14.45 -3.74
N ILE A 14 -44.31 -14.58 -4.78
CA ILE A 14 -42.99 -13.93 -4.85
C ILE A 14 -43.16 -12.41 -4.91
N ARG A 15 -44.14 -11.91 -5.66
CA ARG A 15 -44.46 -10.49 -5.72
C ARG A 15 -44.86 -9.95 -4.34
N ARG A 16 -45.77 -10.62 -3.64
CA ARG A 16 -46.19 -10.21 -2.27
C ARG A 16 -45.04 -10.23 -1.27
N ALA A 17 -44.16 -11.24 -1.34
CA ALA A 17 -42.99 -11.33 -0.48
C ALA A 17 -41.99 -10.20 -0.78
N GLY A 18 -41.79 -9.86 -2.06
CA GLY A 18 -40.98 -8.73 -2.47
C GLY A 18 -41.54 -7.39 -2.01
N ASP A 19 -42.84 -7.18 -2.13
CA ASP A 19 -43.50 -5.95 -1.68
C ASP A 19 -43.36 -5.77 -0.16
N ALA A 20 -43.58 -6.83 0.61
CA ALA A 20 -43.53 -6.81 2.09
C ALA A 20 -42.12 -6.65 2.67
N TRP A 21 -41.07 -7.09 1.96
CA TRP A 21 -39.68 -7.06 2.44
C TRP A 21 -38.76 -6.17 1.62
N SER A 22 -39.32 -5.32 0.76
CA SER A 22 -38.60 -4.45 -0.19
C SER A 22 -37.50 -3.58 0.44
N ASN A 23 -37.64 -3.20 1.71
CA ASN A 23 -36.65 -2.40 2.43
C ASN A 23 -35.43 -3.18 2.93
N VAL A 24 -35.49 -4.53 2.95
CA VAL A 24 -34.45 -5.39 3.53
C VAL A 24 -33.87 -6.35 2.49
N ILE A 25 -34.70 -6.84 1.56
CA ILE A 25 -34.30 -7.84 0.57
C ILE A 25 -34.86 -7.45 -0.80
N ARG A 26 -34.00 -7.43 -1.82
CA ARG A 26 -34.40 -7.25 -3.22
C ARG A 26 -34.39 -8.60 -3.91
N PHE A 27 -35.55 -9.06 -4.37
CA PHE A 27 -35.65 -10.25 -5.22
C PHE A 27 -35.29 -9.89 -6.66
N ASP A 28 -34.48 -10.71 -7.32
CA ASP A 28 -34.16 -10.58 -8.73
C ASP A 28 -35.16 -11.37 -9.61
N GLN A 29 -35.10 -11.19 -10.94
CA GLN A 29 -35.97 -11.89 -11.87
C GLN A 29 -35.81 -13.41 -11.76
N LEU A 30 -36.95 -14.12 -11.79
CA LEU A 30 -36.99 -15.58 -11.82
C LEU A 30 -36.33 -16.09 -13.10
N GLN A 31 -35.16 -16.71 -12.96
CA GLN A 31 -34.47 -17.41 -14.05
C GLN A 31 -34.77 -18.91 -14.01
N GLY A 32 -34.88 -19.52 -15.19
CA GLY A 32 -35.01 -20.97 -15.31
C GLY A 32 -33.69 -21.67 -15.01
N CYS A 33 -33.75 -22.80 -14.30
CA CYS A 33 -32.60 -23.66 -14.05
C CYS A 33 -32.09 -24.21 -15.38
N LEU A 34 -30.95 -23.73 -15.87
CA LEU A 34 -30.35 -24.16 -17.14
C LEU A 34 -29.40 -25.35 -16.97
N THR A 35 -29.09 -25.75 -15.73
CA THR A 35 -28.25 -26.91 -15.43
C THR A 35 -29.07 -28.19 -15.25
N ASP A 36 -28.41 -29.34 -15.38
CA ASP A 36 -29.04 -30.68 -15.27
C ASP A 36 -29.75 -30.93 -13.93
N SER A 37 -29.48 -30.14 -12.89
CA SER A 37 -30.15 -30.26 -11.59
C SER A 37 -30.15 -28.94 -10.81
N PRO A 38 -31.24 -28.61 -10.09
CA PRO A 38 -31.31 -27.42 -9.23
C PRO A 38 -30.22 -27.32 -8.17
N ALA A 39 -29.69 -28.46 -7.70
CA ALA A 39 -28.59 -28.51 -6.74
C ALA A 39 -27.28 -27.95 -7.34
N LYS A 40 -26.95 -28.32 -8.59
CA LYS A 40 -25.77 -27.79 -9.30
C LYS A 40 -25.90 -26.30 -9.61
N GLU A 41 -27.11 -25.83 -9.92
CA GLU A 41 -27.36 -24.40 -10.12
C GLU A 41 -27.13 -23.60 -8.83
N LEU A 42 -27.61 -24.12 -7.70
CA LEU A 42 -27.41 -23.52 -6.38
C LEU A 42 -25.93 -23.49 -5.98
N GLU A 43 -25.17 -24.55 -6.25
CA GLU A 43 -23.71 -24.57 -6.05
C GLU A 43 -23.03 -23.48 -6.88
N LYS A 44 -23.37 -23.38 -8.17
CA LYS A 44 -22.83 -22.34 -9.06
C LYS A 44 -23.16 -20.91 -8.59
N LEU A 45 -24.39 -20.68 -8.16
CA LEU A 45 -24.82 -19.38 -7.63
C LEU A 45 -24.15 -19.08 -6.28
N SER A 46 -23.94 -20.10 -5.44
CA SER A 46 -23.22 -19.95 -4.18
C SER A 46 -21.76 -19.56 -4.41
N SER A 47 -21.07 -20.17 -5.37
CA SER A 47 -19.70 -19.77 -5.72
C SER A 47 -19.63 -18.40 -6.37
N LEU A 48 -20.66 -17.97 -7.11
CA LEU A 48 -20.65 -16.65 -7.76
C LEU A 48 -20.90 -15.50 -6.76
N TYR A 49 -21.75 -15.73 -5.75
CA TYR A 49 -22.26 -14.65 -4.89
C TYR A 49 -21.88 -14.75 -3.41
N LEU A 50 -21.54 -15.94 -2.90
CA LEU A 50 -21.20 -16.16 -1.48
C LEU A 50 -19.70 -16.42 -1.26
N GLU A 51 -19.02 -17.01 -2.23
CA GLU A 51 -17.56 -17.10 -2.16
C GLU A 51 -16.99 -15.70 -2.36
N THR A 52 -16.54 -15.10 -1.27
CA THR A 52 -15.56 -14.02 -1.36
C THR A 52 -14.40 -14.60 -2.15
N PRO A 53 -14.01 -14.01 -3.30
CA PRO A 53 -12.90 -14.57 -4.06
C PRO A 53 -11.73 -14.71 -3.10
N ALA A 54 -11.29 -15.95 -2.84
CA ALA A 54 -10.03 -16.19 -2.17
C ALA A 54 -9.01 -15.30 -2.88
N PRO A 55 -8.22 -14.48 -2.15
CA PRO A 55 -7.39 -13.44 -2.75
C PRO A 55 -6.63 -14.05 -3.91
N THR A 56 -7.12 -13.74 -5.10
CA THR A 56 -6.76 -14.45 -6.31
C THR A 56 -5.44 -13.85 -6.72
N ASP A 57 -4.46 -14.73 -6.79
CA ASP A 57 -3.08 -14.49 -7.12
C ASP A 57 -2.29 -13.66 -6.10
N LYS A 58 -1.04 -14.11 -5.91
CA LYS A 58 0.07 -13.23 -5.55
C LYS A 58 0.05 -12.10 -6.56
N ARG A 59 -0.68 -11.01 -6.30
CA ARG A 59 -0.58 -9.78 -7.08
C ARG A 59 0.91 -9.53 -7.21
N GLU A 60 1.43 -9.59 -8.43
CA GLU A 60 2.81 -9.23 -8.68
C GLU A 60 3.00 -7.87 -8.03
N LEU A 61 3.87 -7.81 -7.02
CA LEU A 61 4.14 -6.56 -6.35
C LEU A 61 4.76 -5.66 -7.42
N THR A 62 4.04 -4.64 -7.85
CA THR A 62 4.50 -3.69 -8.87
C THR A 62 4.83 -2.34 -8.26
N GLY A 63 5.73 -1.62 -8.95
CA GLY A 63 6.26 -0.31 -8.56
C GLY A 63 6.59 -0.20 -7.07
N ARG A 64 5.92 0.71 -6.36
CA ARG A 64 6.31 1.07 -4.99
C ARG A 64 6.18 -0.11 -4.01
N LEU A 65 5.16 -0.94 -4.17
CA LEU A 65 4.96 -2.08 -3.26
C LEU A 65 6.08 -3.11 -3.40
N ARG A 66 6.62 -3.29 -4.61
CA ARG A 66 7.79 -4.14 -4.88
C ARG A 66 9.02 -3.63 -4.13
N ILE A 67 9.30 -2.34 -4.27
CA ILE A 67 10.42 -1.68 -3.60
C ILE A 67 10.27 -1.84 -2.08
N LEU A 68 9.09 -1.52 -1.54
CA LEU A 68 8.83 -1.61 -0.11
C LEU A 68 9.00 -3.04 0.43
N SER A 69 8.55 -4.06 -0.31
CA SER A 69 8.76 -5.45 0.06
C SER A 69 10.24 -5.80 0.08
N HIS A 70 10.98 -5.45 -0.97
CA HIS A 70 12.42 -5.71 -1.04
C HIS A 70 13.19 -4.99 0.07
N MET A 71 12.80 -3.76 0.41
CA MET A 71 13.35 -3.05 1.55
C MET A 71 13.14 -3.82 2.86
N LYS A 72 11.93 -4.34 3.10
CA LYS A 72 11.63 -5.15 4.29
C LYS A 72 12.51 -6.39 4.35
N ASP A 73 12.60 -7.13 3.24
CA ASP A 73 13.35 -8.38 3.16
C ASP A 73 14.84 -8.15 3.46
N GLU A 74 15.45 -7.10 2.90
CA GLU A 74 16.87 -6.80 3.14
C GLU A 74 17.14 -6.27 4.55
N LEU A 75 16.23 -5.47 5.11
CA LEU A 75 16.33 -5.02 6.51
C LEU A 75 16.16 -6.19 7.50
N GLU A 76 15.32 -7.16 7.17
CA GLU A 76 15.11 -8.38 7.96
C GLU A 76 16.34 -9.28 7.89
N LYS A 77 16.90 -9.53 6.69
CA LYS A 77 18.15 -10.29 6.51
C LYS A 77 19.33 -9.67 7.25
N ALA A 78 19.41 -8.34 7.30
CA ALA A 78 20.42 -7.63 8.08
C ALA A 78 20.15 -7.64 9.59
N GLY A 79 18.98 -8.09 10.04
CA GLY A 79 18.58 -8.15 11.45
C GLY A 79 18.24 -6.79 12.06
N VAL A 80 18.03 -5.76 11.24
CA VAL A 80 17.76 -4.38 11.70
C VAL A 80 16.29 -4.02 11.67
N LEU A 81 15.47 -4.75 10.92
CA LEU A 81 14.03 -4.48 10.80
C LEU A 81 13.31 -4.34 12.16
N PRO A 82 13.57 -5.18 13.18
CA PRO A 82 12.93 -5.03 14.50
C PRO A 82 13.34 -3.76 15.26
N LEU A 83 14.47 -3.15 14.90
CA LEU A 83 15.00 -1.92 15.50
C LEU A 83 14.50 -0.66 14.78
N MET A 84 13.76 -0.81 13.68
CA MET A 84 13.26 0.30 12.89
C MET A 84 11.87 0.74 13.35
N LEU A 85 11.67 2.06 13.36
CA LEU A 85 10.35 2.67 13.34
C LEU A 85 9.71 2.43 11.97
N ARG A 86 8.40 2.19 11.95
CA ARG A 86 7.63 1.84 10.73
C ARG A 86 6.39 2.72 10.61
N ASP A 87 5.99 3.02 9.37
CA ASP A 87 4.79 3.83 9.05
C ASP A 87 4.73 5.15 9.84
N ILE A 88 5.83 5.91 9.79
CA ILE A 88 6.09 7.04 10.69
C ILE A 88 5.29 8.25 10.22
N SER A 89 4.35 8.70 11.05
CA SER A 89 3.57 9.90 10.80
C SER A 89 4.41 11.16 10.94
N MET A 90 4.50 11.97 9.90
CA MET A 90 5.20 13.25 9.96
C MET A 90 4.42 14.32 10.70
N ALA A 91 3.12 14.14 10.93
CA ALA A 91 2.29 15.07 11.69
C ALA A 91 2.80 15.32 13.12
N GLU A 92 3.51 14.34 13.70
CA GLU A 92 4.16 14.46 15.02
C GLU A 92 5.32 15.47 15.03
N TYR A 93 5.93 15.70 13.87
CA TYR A 93 7.12 16.53 13.69
C TYR A 93 6.84 17.85 12.98
N THR A 94 5.84 17.87 12.11
CA THR A 94 5.44 19.05 11.35
C THR A 94 4.24 19.73 12.01
N ARG A 95 3.02 19.43 11.58
CA ARG A 95 1.77 20.01 12.09
C ARG A 95 0.65 18.96 12.11
N PRO A 96 -0.33 19.10 13.01
CA PRO A 96 -1.54 18.28 12.96
C PRO A 96 -2.16 18.32 11.56
N GLY A 97 -2.53 17.15 11.05
CA GLY A 97 -3.10 16.99 9.71
C GLY A 97 -2.10 16.85 8.57
N ASP A 98 -0.79 16.81 8.82
CA ASP A 98 0.17 16.42 7.77
C ASP A 98 -0.06 14.96 7.35
N PRO A 99 -0.45 14.70 6.08
CA PRO A 99 -0.77 13.34 5.63
C PRO A 99 0.46 12.48 5.37
N GLN A 100 1.67 13.03 5.43
CA GLN A 100 2.86 12.30 5.02
C GLN A 100 3.27 11.26 6.05
N LYS A 101 3.58 10.09 5.51
CA LYS A 101 4.19 9.00 6.25
C LYS A 101 5.48 8.57 5.59
N LEU A 102 6.46 8.20 6.42
CA LEU A 102 7.72 7.61 5.97
C LEU A 102 7.75 6.11 6.32
N ASP A 103 8.25 5.29 5.39
CA ASP A 103 8.16 3.84 5.51
C ASP A 103 8.97 3.29 6.70
N PHE A 104 10.23 3.71 6.81
CA PHE A 104 11.12 3.31 7.90
C PHE A 104 11.90 4.48 8.46
N GLY A 105 12.31 4.34 9.71
CA GLY A 105 13.20 5.28 10.36
C GLY A 105 13.97 4.65 11.50
N TYR A 106 15.11 5.23 11.82
CA TYR A 106 15.96 4.79 12.91
C TYR A 106 16.72 5.97 13.50
N SER A 107 17.02 5.86 14.79
CA SER A 107 17.87 6.83 15.46
C SER A 107 19.33 6.54 15.18
N THR A 108 20.11 7.61 15.12
CA THR A 108 21.56 7.61 15.15
C THR A 108 21.99 8.64 16.19
N GLY A 109 23.20 8.54 16.73
CA GLY A 109 23.73 9.53 17.68
C GLY A 109 23.70 10.98 17.18
N GLY A 110 23.50 11.21 15.88
CA GLY A 110 23.37 12.54 15.26
C GLY A 110 21.94 13.00 14.92
N GLY A 111 20.92 12.15 15.06
CA GLY A 111 19.53 12.45 14.68
C GLY A 111 18.79 11.26 14.08
N LEU A 112 17.65 11.53 13.41
CA LEU A 112 16.81 10.51 12.79
C LEU A 112 17.13 10.35 11.31
N LYS A 113 17.27 9.10 10.87
CA LYS A 113 17.41 8.74 9.46
C LYS A 113 16.19 7.97 9.00
N PHE A 114 15.72 8.27 7.80
CA PHE A 114 14.51 7.70 7.23
C PHE A 114 14.78 7.02 5.89
N LEU A 115 13.95 6.03 5.56
CA LEU A 115 13.88 5.44 4.23
C LEU A 115 12.46 5.53 3.69
N GLN A 116 12.35 5.82 2.40
CA GLN A 116 11.08 5.90 1.69
C GLN A 116 11.15 5.18 0.35
N ALA A 117 10.21 4.25 0.11
CA ALA A 117 10.02 3.64 -1.20
C ALA A 117 9.34 4.63 -2.16
N VAL A 118 9.96 4.85 -3.32
CA VAL A 118 9.46 5.77 -4.35
C VAL A 118 9.57 5.09 -5.72
N SER A 119 8.42 4.82 -6.35
CA SER A 119 8.43 4.26 -7.72
C SER A 119 8.37 5.35 -8.76
N LEU A 120 9.52 5.67 -9.35
CA LEU A 120 9.61 6.64 -10.43
C LEU A 120 9.21 6.02 -11.80
N THR A 121 9.14 4.70 -11.90
CA THR A 121 8.58 4.05 -13.10
C THR A 121 7.06 4.23 -13.20
N GLN A 122 6.35 4.16 -12.07
CA GLN A 122 4.89 4.27 -12.05
C GLN A 122 4.40 5.69 -11.71
N ARG A 123 5.12 6.44 -10.88
CA ARG A 123 4.65 7.74 -10.36
C ARG A 123 5.80 8.68 -10.03
N VAL A 124 6.31 9.36 -11.06
CA VAL A 124 7.41 10.34 -10.95
C VAL A 124 7.07 11.46 -9.97
N GLU A 125 5.80 11.91 -9.96
CA GLU A 125 5.32 13.01 -9.12
C GLU A 125 5.49 12.70 -7.62
N ALA A 126 5.47 11.41 -7.23
CA ALA A 126 5.70 11.04 -5.85
C ALA A 126 7.12 11.39 -5.38
N GLY A 127 8.12 11.24 -6.25
CA GLY A 127 9.49 11.69 -5.97
C GLY A 127 9.59 13.20 -5.89
N MET A 128 8.91 13.90 -6.80
CA MET A 128 8.89 15.37 -6.78
C MET A 128 8.23 15.93 -5.52
N ILE A 129 7.07 15.38 -5.12
CA ILE A 129 6.37 15.77 -3.89
C ILE A 129 7.25 15.49 -2.66
N LEU A 130 7.95 14.35 -2.64
CA LEU A 130 8.86 14.00 -1.54
C LEU A 130 10.01 15.01 -1.42
N ALA A 131 10.67 15.33 -2.54
CA ALA A 131 11.74 16.31 -2.61
C ALA A 131 11.29 17.70 -2.18
N ALA A 132 10.16 18.20 -2.68
CA ALA A 132 9.65 19.50 -2.30
C ALA A 132 9.32 19.62 -0.80
N ARG A 133 8.90 18.51 -0.18
CA ARG A 133 8.45 18.51 1.21
C ARG A 133 9.53 18.22 2.23
N PHE A 134 10.49 17.35 1.92
CA PHE A 134 11.45 16.88 2.92
C PHE A 134 12.26 18.01 3.59
N PRO A 135 12.73 19.07 2.88
CA PRO A 135 13.42 20.19 3.52
C PRO A 135 12.58 20.87 4.61
N GLN A 136 11.28 21.02 4.38
CA GLN A 136 10.36 21.63 5.35
C GLN A 136 10.13 20.71 6.56
N ILE A 137 10.07 19.39 6.34
CA ILE A 137 9.99 18.39 7.41
C ILE A 137 11.26 18.44 8.26
N ALA A 138 12.43 18.40 7.63
CA ALA A 138 13.72 18.44 8.32
C ALA A 138 13.93 19.74 9.11
N ALA A 139 13.54 20.88 8.53
CA ALA A 139 13.55 22.17 9.23
C ALA A 139 12.63 22.15 10.46
N SER A 140 11.38 21.67 10.30
CA SER A 140 10.42 21.56 11.40
C SER A 140 10.91 20.65 12.53
N MET A 141 11.51 19.51 12.19
CA MET A 141 12.10 18.58 13.16
C MET A 141 13.23 19.23 13.96
N ARG A 142 14.09 19.99 13.27
CA ARG A 142 15.19 20.70 13.90
C ARG A 142 14.68 21.81 14.82
N GLU A 143 13.72 22.61 14.37
CA GLU A 143 13.19 23.74 15.15
C GLU A 143 12.37 23.29 16.36
N LYS A 144 11.50 22.28 16.20
CA LYS A 144 10.56 21.87 17.25
C LYS A 144 11.11 20.84 18.22
N LYS A 145 12.04 20.00 17.77
CA LYS A 145 12.55 18.86 18.55
C LYS A 145 14.08 18.87 18.72
N GLY A 146 14.79 19.78 18.05
CA GLY A 146 16.25 19.79 18.06
C GLY A 146 16.88 18.61 17.33
N VAL A 147 16.10 17.85 16.55
CA VAL A 147 16.55 16.61 15.91
C VAL A 147 16.88 16.88 14.44
N LYS A 148 18.08 16.47 14.01
CA LYS A 148 18.45 16.45 12.58
C LYS A 148 17.77 15.27 11.89
N ALA A 149 17.37 15.48 10.64
CA ALA A 149 16.70 14.47 9.83
C ALA A 149 17.46 14.26 8.52
N TRP A 150 17.60 12.99 8.11
CA TRP A 150 18.08 12.60 6.79
C TRP A 150 17.11 11.62 6.15
N LEU A 151 17.05 11.62 4.82
CA LEU A 151 16.16 10.74 4.07
C LEU A 151 16.93 10.06 2.95
N THR A 152 16.70 8.75 2.83
CA THR A 152 17.08 7.95 1.67
C THR A 152 15.83 7.54 0.90
N ALA A 153 15.68 8.02 -0.33
CA ALA A 153 14.66 7.54 -1.25
C ALA A 153 15.18 6.27 -1.96
N VAL A 154 14.47 5.16 -1.79
CA VAL A 154 14.75 3.91 -2.49
C VAL A 154 13.87 3.86 -3.73
N VAL A 155 14.50 3.81 -4.91
CA VAL A 155 13.84 3.91 -6.21
C VAL A 155 13.96 2.62 -7.03
N ASP A 156 13.16 2.53 -8.09
CA ASP A 156 13.22 1.41 -9.03
C ASP A 156 14.64 1.23 -9.62
N ASP A 157 15.00 -0.03 -9.86
CA ASP A 157 16.12 -0.39 -10.72
C ASP A 157 15.78 -0.12 -12.19
N GLY A 158 16.82 0.09 -13.02
CA GLY A 158 16.63 0.20 -14.48
C GLY A 158 15.70 1.32 -14.92
N LEU A 159 15.76 2.49 -14.25
CA LEU A 159 14.90 3.62 -14.57
C LEU A 159 14.99 4.00 -16.06
N PRO A 160 13.85 4.31 -16.71
CA PRO A 160 13.83 4.73 -18.09
C PRO A 160 14.56 6.06 -18.24
N ARG A 161 15.25 6.24 -19.37
CA ARG A 161 15.90 7.51 -19.73
C ARG A 161 14.84 8.50 -20.23
N ARG A 162 14.11 9.10 -19.30
CA ARG A 162 13.13 10.16 -19.55
C ARG A 162 13.49 11.40 -18.76
N ASP A 163 13.23 12.58 -19.33
CA ASP A 163 13.61 13.86 -18.72
C ASP A 163 12.89 14.12 -17.40
N ASP A 164 11.63 13.69 -17.26
CA ASP A 164 10.85 13.82 -16.04
C ASP A 164 11.41 12.96 -14.89
N VAL A 165 11.87 11.74 -15.19
CA VAL A 165 12.54 10.87 -14.23
C VAL A 165 13.87 11.46 -13.78
N ASN A 166 14.67 11.97 -14.72
CA ASN A 166 15.94 12.64 -14.40
C ASN A 166 15.69 13.89 -13.53
N PHE A 167 14.73 14.72 -13.91
CA PHE A 167 14.34 15.89 -13.14
C PHE A 167 13.94 15.53 -11.70
N ALA A 168 13.15 14.47 -11.51
CA ALA A 168 12.78 14.03 -10.15
C ALA A 168 13.99 13.53 -9.33
N LEU A 169 14.94 12.83 -9.97
CA LEU A 169 16.18 12.37 -9.33
C LEU A 169 17.05 13.56 -8.90
N ASP A 170 17.28 14.49 -9.81
CA ASP A 170 18.07 15.69 -9.58
C ASP A 170 17.46 16.53 -8.46
N MET A 171 16.14 16.76 -8.52
CA MET A 171 15.43 17.53 -7.49
C MET A 171 15.50 16.87 -6.10
N MET A 172 15.44 15.53 -6.01
CA MET A 172 15.65 14.82 -4.75
C MET A 172 17.05 15.07 -4.19
N GLN A 173 18.08 14.95 -5.03
CA GLN A 173 19.47 15.15 -4.62
C GLN A 173 19.74 16.60 -4.21
N GLU A 174 19.25 17.58 -4.96
CA GLU A 174 19.32 19.01 -4.63
C GLU A 174 18.67 19.34 -3.29
N CYS A 175 17.56 18.66 -2.96
CA CYS A 175 16.88 18.79 -1.67
C CYS A 175 17.54 17.99 -0.53
N GLY A 176 18.74 17.43 -0.75
CA GLY A 176 19.49 16.69 0.25
C GLY A 176 18.96 15.29 0.55
N ILE A 177 18.15 14.72 -0.35
CA ILE A 177 17.68 13.33 -0.26
C ILE A 177 18.70 12.43 -0.96
N VAL A 178 19.20 11.43 -0.23
CA VAL A 178 20.04 10.39 -0.83
C VAL A 178 19.17 9.47 -1.67
N VAL A 179 19.55 9.20 -2.91
CA VAL A 179 18.82 8.27 -3.78
C VAL A 179 19.59 6.95 -3.85
N ALA A 180 18.92 5.85 -3.51
CA ALA A 180 19.44 4.49 -3.63
C ALA A 180 18.55 3.66 -4.55
N ARG A 181 19.14 2.80 -5.36
CA ARG A 181 18.40 1.81 -6.16
C ARG A 181 17.94 0.66 -5.28
N THR A 182 16.89 -0.03 -5.71
CA THR A 182 16.36 -1.20 -4.99
C THR A 182 17.43 -2.29 -4.87
N ALA A 183 18.25 -2.48 -5.91
CA ALA A 183 19.39 -3.39 -5.92
C ALA A 183 20.51 -3.02 -4.91
N GLU A 184 20.56 -1.76 -4.45
CA GLU A 184 21.55 -1.31 -3.45
C GLU A 184 21.08 -1.55 -2.01
N MET A 185 19.85 -2.01 -1.80
CA MET A 185 19.28 -2.25 -0.46
C MET A 185 20.12 -3.17 0.45
N PRO A 186 20.77 -4.25 -0.04
CA PRO A 186 21.64 -5.05 0.82
C PRO A 186 22.76 -4.22 1.46
N ARG A 187 23.36 -3.30 0.68
CA ARG A 187 24.41 -2.40 1.16
C ARG A 187 23.86 -1.34 2.12
N VAL A 188 22.68 -0.79 1.82
CA VAL A 188 21.99 0.16 2.69
C VAL A 188 21.67 -0.49 4.04
N ALA A 189 21.16 -1.72 4.04
CA ALA A 189 20.81 -2.45 5.25
C ALA A 189 22.03 -2.76 6.14
N GLU A 190 23.17 -3.16 5.55
CA GLU A 190 24.40 -3.37 6.32
C GLU A 190 24.99 -2.06 6.87
N ALA A 191 24.87 -0.95 6.13
CA ALA A 191 25.25 0.37 6.63
C ALA A 191 24.40 0.76 7.86
N ILE A 192 23.08 0.57 7.79
CA ILE A 192 22.17 0.79 8.92
C ILE A 192 22.58 -0.09 10.11
N ARG A 193 22.88 -1.38 9.88
CA ARG A 193 23.33 -2.30 10.93
C ARG A 193 24.58 -1.81 11.62
N SER A 194 25.55 -1.34 10.84
CA SER A 194 26.82 -0.81 11.34
C SER A 194 26.59 0.46 12.17
N GLU A 195 25.74 1.36 11.70
CA GLU A 195 25.39 2.59 12.43
C GLU A 195 24.61 2.33 13.73
N LEU A 196 23.71 1.33 13.74
CA LEU A 196 22.97 0.92 14.94
C LEU A 196 23.88 0.25 15.98
N ARG A 197 24.90 -0.51 15.53
CA ARG A 197 25.89 -1.12 16.44
C ARG A 197 26.90 -0.13 16.99
N ALA A 198 27.21 0.92 16.24
CA ALA A 198 28.15 1.96 16.67
C ALA A 198 27.51 2.99 17.63
N GLN A 199 26.21 2.83 17.96
CA GLN A 199 25.56 3.67 18.96
C GLN A 199 26.00 3.27 20.37
N PRO A 200 26.39 4.24 21.21
CA PRO A 200 26.78 4.00 22.59
C PRO A 200 25.60 3.57 23.47
#